data_AF-A0A1U7LKT2-F1
#
_entry.id   AF-A0A1U7LKT2-F1
#
_cell.length_a   1.000
_cell.length_b   1.000
_cell.length_c   1.000
_cell.angle_alpha   90.00
_cell.angle_beta   90.00
_cell.angle_gamma   90.00
#
_symmetry.space_group_name_H-M   'P 1'
#
loop_
_entity.id
_entity.type
_entity.pdbx_description
1 polymer ?
#
loop_
_entity_poly.entity_id
_entity_poly.type
_entity_poly.pdbx_seq_one_letter_code
_entity_poly.pdbx_strand_id
1 'polypeptide(L)'
;MYSMISKRFLVLILAISLCIVTIITTKRVSETSKVVSTFTSNRTLGFGEIYVISLPHRTDRQDAMVLMALNTGFDIKFIDGVYGKTVPDEIIPGNTRDGLGGAPGVVGCWRSHMNALKMFLQTGKEA
;
A
#
# COMPACT_ATOMS: atom_id res chain seq x y z
N MET A 1 42.15 -18.49 46.56
CA MET A 1 41.79 -19.35 45.39
C MET A 1 41.32 -18.56 44.16
N TYR A 2 41.79 -17.32 43.95
CA TYR A 2 41.61 -16.53 42.71
C TYR A 2 42.91 -15.80 42.40
N SER A 3 43.87 -16.42 41.72
CA SER A 3 45.08 -15.71 41.26
C SER A 3 45.81 -16.45 40.14
N MET A 4 45.14 -16.78 39.02
CA MET A 4 45.83 -17.39 37.85
C MET A 4 45.22 -17.08 36.48
N ILE A 5 44.29 -16.12 36.36
CA ILE A 5 43.85 -15.68 35.02
C ILE A 5 44.83 -14.61 34.54
N SER A 6 45.74 -15.00 33.65
CA SER A 6 46.68 -14.05 33.04
C SER A 6 45.89 -12.96 32.29
N LYS A 7 46.36 -11.71 32.33
CA LYS A 7 45.72 -10.58 31.63
C LYS A 7 45.49 -10.86 30.14
N ARG A 8 46.34 -11.70 29.53
CA ARG A 8 46.21 -12.15 28.13
C ARG A 8 45.00 -13.08 27.92
N PHE A 9 44.69 -13.92 28.89
CA PHE A 9 43.54 -14.82 28.86
C PHE A 9 42.21 -14.05 29.01
N LEU A 10 42.19 -13.02 29.87
CA LEU A 10 41.04 -12.13 30.04
C LEU A 10 40.72 -11.37 28.73
N VAL A 11 41.75 -10.85 28.04
CA VAL A 11 41.59 -10.13 26.76
C VAL A 11 41.03 -11.03 25.67
N LEU A 12 41.48 -12.29 25.59
CA LEU A 12 40.94 -13.26 24.62
C LEU A 12 39.47 -13.58 24.87
N ILE A 13 39.07 -13.78 26.14
CA ILE A 13 37.66 -14.03 26.50
C ILE A 13 36.78 -12.83 26.13
N LEU A 14 37.23 -11.61 26.42
CA LEU A 14 36.51 -10.39 26.06
C LEU A 14 36.39 -10.21 24.54
N ALA A 15 37.45 -10.51 23.78
CA ALA A 15 37.43 -10.44 22.32
C ALA A 15 36.49 -11.49 21.69
N ILE A 16 36.52 -12.73 22.21
CA ILE A 16 35.63 -13.80 21.75
C ILE A 16 34.17 -13.45 22.07
N SER A 17 33.89 -12.92 23.26
CA SER A 17 32.55 -12.44 23.65
C SER A 17 32.04 -11.36 22.69
N LEU A 18 32.87 -10.36 22.37
CA LEU A 18 32.51 -9.30 21.43
C LEU A 18 32.26 -9.84 20.01
N CYS A 19 33.06 -10.82 19.58
CA CYS A 19 32.91 -11.47 18.27
C CYS A 19 31.62 -12.30 18.20
N ILE A 20 31.28 -13.04 19.27
CA ILE A 20 30.03 -13.80 19.36
C ILE A 20 28.83 -12.85 19.35
N VAL A 21 28.87 -11.75 20.11
CA VAL A 21 27.79 -10.75 20.13
C VAL A 21 27.58 -10.14 18.74
N THR A 22 28.65 -9.79 18.02
CA THR A 22 28.55 -9.23 16.66
C THR A 22 28.04 -10.25 15.63
N ILE A 23 28.39 -11.52 15.75
CA ILE A 23 27.84 -12.59 14.89
C ILE A 23 26.34 -12.81 15.18
N ILE A 24 25.92 -12.75 16.44
CA ILE A 24 24.50 -12.91 16.81
C ILE A 24 23.67 -11.71 16.32
N THR A 25 24.15 -10.49 16.47
CA THR A 25 23.42 -9.28 16.03
C THR A 25 23.26 -9.24 14.52
N THR A 26 24.31 -9.58 13.77
CA THR A 26 24.28 -9.61 12.29
C THR A 26 23.32 -10.67 11.75
N LYS A 27 23.28 -11.87 12.36
CA LYS A 27 22.30 -12.92 12.01
C LYS A 27 20.86 -12.47 12.26
N ARG A 28 20.58 -11.87 13.42
CA ARG A 28 19.24 -11.33 13.73
C ARG A 28 18.79 -10.26 12.74
N VAL A 29 19.68 -9.33 12.39
CA VAL A 29 19.38 -8.27 11.41
C VAL A 29 19.05 -8.91 10.06
N SER A 30 19.84 -9.87 9.59
CA SER A 30 19.56 -10.58 8.33
C SER A 30 18.21 -11.31 8.32
N GLU A 31 17.82 -11.97 9.40
CA GLU A 31 16.52 -12.66 9.48
C GLU A 31 15.37 -11.66 9.53
N THR A 32 15.52 -10.58 10.31
CA THR A 32 14.52 -9.52 10.40
C THR A 32 14.32 -8.84 9.04
N SER A 33 15.41 -8.58 8.30
CA SER A 33 15.34 -8.02 6.94
C SER A 33 14.63 -8.95 5.96
N LYS A 34 14.86 -10.28 6.04
CA LYS A 34 14.16 -11.26 5.20
C LYS A 34 12.67 -11.33 5.52
N VAL A 35 12.31 -11.35 6.80
CA VAL A 35 10.92 -11.39 7.27
C VAL A 35 10.19 -10.10 6.88
N VAL A 36 10.80 -8.94 7.11
CA VAL A 36 10.29 -7.64 6.67
C VAL A 36 10.12 -7.63 5.14
N SER A 37 11.10 -8.11 4.38
CA SER A 37 11.01 -8.24 2.91
C SER A 37 9.82 -9.09 2.46
N THR A 38 9.55 -10.22 3.11
CA THR A 38 8.42 -11.10 2.72
C THR A 38 7.04 -10.50 3.01
N PHE A 39 6.87 -9.74 4.10
CA PHE A 39 5.62 -8.99 4.32
C PHE A 39 5.49 -7.77 3.40
N THR A 40 6.62 -7.22 2.95
CA THR A 40 6.69 -6.01 2.10
C THR A 40 6.58 -6.31 0.60
N SER A 41 6.37 -7.58 0.21
CA SER A 41 6.32 -7.99 -1.21
C SER A 41 4.90 -8.15 -1.77
N ASN A 42 3.86 -7.64 -1.09
CA ASN A 42 2.50 -7.65 -1.64
C ASN A 42 2.16 -6.27 -2.23
N ARG A 43 2.24 -6.16 -3.56
CA ARG A 43 2.01 -4.88 -4.29
C ARG A 43 0.56 -4.39 -4.22
N THR A 44 -0.37 -5.23 -3.77
CA THR A 44 -1.79 -4.88 -3.61
C THR A 44 -2.27 -5.01 -2.17
N LEU A 45 -1.36 -5.12 -1.18
CA LEU A 45 -1.69 -5.24 0.25
C LEU A 45 -2.60 -6.43 0.62
N GLY A 46 -2.72 -7.44 -0.25
CA GLY A 46 -3.63 -8.57 -0.05
C GLY A 46 -5.03 -8.35 -0.61
N PHE A 47 -5.30 -7.18 -1.19
CA PHE A 47 -6.47 -6.95 -2.04
C PHE A 47 -6.25 -7.51 -3.45
N GLY A 48 -7.34 -7.73 -4.20
CA GLY A 48 -7.26 -8.18 -5.59
C GLY A 48 -6.69 -7.12 -6.55
N GLU A 49 -7.19 -5.89 -6.48
CA GLU A 49 -6.71 -4.70 -7.22
C GLU A 49 -6.94 -3.44 -6.38
N ILE A 50 -6.09 -2.43 -6.54
CA ILE A 50 -6.27 -1.09 -5.95
C ILE A 50 -6.65 -0.12 -7.07
N TYR A 51 -7.85 0.45 -6.96
CA TYR A 51 -8.36 1.41 -7.94
C TYR A 51 -8.23 2.85 -7.46
N VAL A 52 -7.81 3.75 -8.36
CA VAL A 52 -7.72 5.19 -8.11
C VAL A 52 -8.65 5.92 -9.07
N ILE A 53 -9.68 6.57 -8.51
CA ILE A 53 -10.60 7.41 -9.28
C ILE A 53 -10.04 8.83 -9.34
N SER A 54 -9.78 9.34 -10.54
CA SER A 54 -9.34 10.72 -10.75
C SER A 54 -9.99 11.32 -11.99
N LEU A 55 -10.30 12.60 -11.97
CA LEU A 55 -10.76 13.27 -13.18
C LEU A 55 -9.64 13.25 -14.24
N PRO A 56 -9.95 13.00 -15.52
CA PRO A 56 -8.91 12.84 -16.55
C PRO A 56 -7.95 14.02 -16.68
N HIS A 57 -8.43 15.25 -16.47
CA HIS A 57 -7.62 16.47 -16.56
C HIS A 57 -6.78 16.76 -15.31
N ARG A 58 -6.99 16.05 -14.20
CA ARG A 58 -6.27 16.27 -12.93
C ARG A 58 -4.96 15.48 -12.91
N THR A 59 -4.12 15.72 -13.91
CA THR A 59 -2.82 15.07 -14.07
C THR A 59 -1.93 15.33 -12.87
N ASP A 60 -2.01 16.52 -12.28
CA ASP A 60 -1.34 16.87 -11.02
C ASP A 60 -1.59 15.84 -9.90
N ARG A 61 -2.83 15.36 -9.76
CA ARG A 61 -3.18 14.33 -8.76
C ARG A 61 -2.81 12.93 -9.21
N GLN A 62 -2.94 12.64 -10.51
CA GLN A 62 -2.57 11.33 -11.05
C GLN A 62 -1.06 11.11 -10.89
N ASP A 63 -0.24 12.11 -11.23
CA ASP A 63 1.21 12.08 -11.08
C ASP A 63 1.62 11.87 -9.62
N ALA A 64 0.96 12.59 -8.68
CA ALA A 64 1.20 12.39 -7.26
C ALA A 64 0.91 10.93 -6.83
N MET A 65 -0.19 10.33 -7.30
CA MET A 65 -0.52 8.93 -6.99
C MET A 65 0.47 7.94 -7.62
N VAL A 66 0.91 8.19 -8.86
CA VAL A 66 1.93 7.37 -9.54
C VAL A 66 3.25 7.43 -8.77
N LEU A 67 3.71 8.61 -8.38
CA LEU A 67 4.94 8.76 -7.61
C LEU A 67 4.86 8.06 -6.25
N MET A 68 3.72 8.15 -5.57
CA MET A 68 3.51 7.40 -4.33
C MET A 68 3.55 5.88 -4.58
N ALA A 69 2.85 5.39 -5.60
CA ALA A 69 2.82 3.97 -5.94
C ALA A 69 4.21 3.43 -6.30
N LEU A 70 5.01 4.21 -7.05
CA LEU A 70 6.40 3.86 -7.35
C LEU A 70 7.28 3.82 -6.10
N ASN A 71 7.08 4.77 -5.18
CA ASN A 71 7.84 4.83 -3.92
C ASN A 71 7.47 3.69 -2.95
N THR A 72 6.21 3.27 -2.90
CA THR A 72 5.75 2.18 -2.03
C THR A 72 5.81 0.80 -2.68
N GLY A 73 5.99 0.73 -3.99
CA GLY A 73 5.86 -0.49 -4.77
C GLY A 73 4.41 -0.97 -4.92
N PHE A 74 3.42 -0.09 -4.76
CA PHE A 74 2.02 -0.45 -4.96
C PHE A 74 1.66 -0.54 -6.44
N ASP A 75 0.77 -1.47 -6.76
CA ASP A 75 0.14 -1.56 -8.06
C ASP A 75 -1.25 -0.91 -8.00
N ILE A 76 -1.42 0.17 -8.76
CA ILE A 76 -2.65 0.96 -8.79
C ILE A 76 -3.19 1.04 -10.22
N LYS A 77 -4.52 1.06 -10.34
CA LYS A 77 -5.22 1.16 -11.63
C LYS A 77 -6.13 2.36 -11.65
N PHE A 78 -5.94 3.23 -12.63
CA PHE A 78 -6.75 4.42 -12.76
C PHE A 78 -8.12 4.14 -13.37
N ILE A 79 -9.12 4.83 -12.85
CA ILE A 79 -10.47 4.88 -13.39
C ILE A 79 -10.86 6.34 -13.55
N ASP A 80 -11.37 6.68 -14.72
CA ASP A 80 -11.78 8.04 -15.03
C ASP A 80 -12.96 8.47 -14.15
N GLY A 81 -12.75 9.58 -13.45
CA GLY A 81 -13.80 10.30 -12.77
C GLY A 81 -14.76 10.93 -13.76
N VAL A 82 -16.04 10.97 -13.40
CA VAL A 82 -17.13 11.51 -14.21
C VAL A 82 -17.59 12.84 -13.63
N TYR A 83 -17.82 13.84 -14.49
CA TYR A 83 -18.45 15.08 -14.08
C TYR A 83 -19.95 14.85 -13.92
N GLY A 84 -20.54 15.11 -12.75
CA GLY A 84 -21.98 14.84 -12.58
C GLY A 84 -22.89 15.67 -13.49
N LYS A 85 -22.43 16.83 -13.98
CA LYS A 85 -23.17 17.61 -14.99
C LYS A 85 -23.35 16.88 -16.34
N THR A 86 -22.55 15.85 -16.60
CA THR A 86 -22.65 15.03 -17.82
C THR A 86 -23.41 13.73 -17.58
N VAL A 87 -23.92 13.51 -16.36
CA VAL A 87 -24.70 12.34 -15.99
C VAL A 87 -26.17 12.72 -16.15
N PRO A 88 -26.90 12.10 -17.10
CA PRO A 88 -28.33 12.34 -17.22
C PRO A 88 -29.05 11.93 -15.95
N ASP A 89 -30.09 12.68 -15.63
CA ASP A 89 -30.85 12.48 -14.42
C ASP A 89 -31.65 11.15 -14.51
N GLU A 90 -32.12 10.79 -15.70
CA GLU A 90 -32.96 9.64 -16.00
C GLU A 90 -32.24 8.29 -15.77
N ILE A 91 -30.90 8.29 -15.74
CA ILE A 91 -30.10 7.06 -15.54
C ILE A 91 -29.75 6.79 -14.07
N ILE A 92 -30.12 7.68 -13.15
CA ILE A 92 -29.90 7.52 -11.72
C ILE A 92 -31.08 6.70 -11.14
N PRO A 93 -30.83 5.56 -10.47
CA PRO A 93 -31.90 4.76 -9.88
C PRO A 93 -32.74 5.58 -8.89
N GLY A 94 -34.06 5.40 -8.91
CA GLY A 94 -35.01 6.29 -8.22
C GLY A 94 -34.67 6.57 -6.76
N ASN A 95 -34.50 5.53 -5.94
CA ASN A 95 -34.15 5.69 -4.52
C ASN A 95 -32.76 6.27 -4.27
N THR A 96 -31.85 6.19 -5.25
CA THR A 96 -30.50 6.72 -5.15
C THR A 96 -30.51 8.23 -5.33
N ARG A 97 -31.43 8.75 -6.15
CA ARG A 97 -31.48 10.18 -6.46
C ARG A 97 -31.67 11.03 -5.20
N ASP A 98 -32.62 10.65 -4.35
CA ASP A 98 -32.96 11.40 -3.14
C ASP A 98 -31.77 11.48 -2.18
N GLY A 99 -30.94 10.43 -2.14
CA GLY A 99 -29.73 10.38 -1.31
C GLY A 99 -28.54 11.17 -1.85
N LEU A 100 -28.49 11.50 -3.15
CA LEU A 100 -27.36 12.22 -3.76
C LEU A 100 -27.44 13.75 -3.59
N GLY A 101 -28.60 14.28 -3.20
CA GLY A 101 -28.75 15.71 -2.89
C GLY A 101 -28.54 16.67 -4.09
N GLY A 102 -28.60 16.17 -5.32
CA GLY A 102 -28.59 16.95 -6.56
C GLY A 102 -27.28 17.66 -6.94
N ALA A 103 -26.30 17.71 -6.04
CA ALA A 103 -25.03 18.40 -6.32
C ALA A 103 -24.24 17.67 -7.43
N PRO A 104 -23.79 18.36 -8.51
CA PRO A 104 -23.07 17.73 -9.61
C PRO A 104 -21.79 17.02 -9.19
N GLY A 105 -21.12 17.49 -8.12
CA GLY A 105 -19.96 16.78 -7.57
C GLY A 105 -20.33 15.41 -7.00
N VAL A 106 -21.45 15.33 -6.26
CA VAL A 106 -21.92 14.09 -5.62
C VAL A 106 -22.40 13.08 -6.67
N VAL A 107 -23.14 13.54 -7.68
CA VAL A 107 -23.56 12.71 -8.81
C VAL A 107 -22.36 12.15 -9.59
N GLY A 108 -21.34 12.99 -9.82
CA GLY A 108 -20.10 12.58 -10.46
C GLY A 108 -19.34 11.54 -9.65
N CYS A 109 -19.19 11.75 -8.34
CA CYS A 109 -18.62 10.77 -7.42
C CYS A 109 -19.36 9.43 -7.49
N TRP A 110 -20.69 9.45 -7.37
CA TRP A 110 -21.51 8.24 -7.47
C TRP A 110 -21.26 7.50 -8.79
N ARG A 111 -21.36 8.20 -9.93
CA ARG A 111 -21.17 7.59 -11.25
C ARG A 111 -19.78 6.99 -11.42
N SER A 112 -18.76 7.65 -10.87
CA SER A 112 -17.37 7.17 -10.90
C SER A 112 -17.19 5.90 -10.07
N HIS A 113 -17.78 5.84 -8.87
CA HIS A 113 -17.76 4.64 -8.03
C HIS A 113 -18.53 3.49 -8.69
N MET A 114 -19.66 3.77 -9.36
CA MET A 114 -20.38 2.75 -10.14
C MET A 114 -19.55 2.20 -11.30
N ASN A 115 -18.72 3.03 -11.94
CA ASN A 115 -17.76 2.57 -12.96
C ASN A 115 -16.69 1.67 -12.33
N ALA A 116 -16.17 2.05 -11.17
CA ALA A 116 -15.19 1.25 -10.43
C ALA A 116 -15.75 -0.09 -9.99
N LEU A 117 -16.97 -0.10 -9.43
CA LEU A 117 -17.66 -1.32 -9.04
C LEU A 117 -17.91 -2.21 -10.25
N LYS A 118 -18.42 -1.66 -11.37
CA LYS A 118 -18.61 -2.43 -12.60
C LYS A 118 -17.30 -3.07 -13.06
N MET A 119 -16.19 -2.32 -13.05
CA MET A 119 -14.89 -2.84 -13.44
C MET A 119 -14.42 -3.96 -12.50
N PHE A 120 -14.58 -3.77 -11.19
CA PHE A 120 -14.28 -4.78 -10.19
C PHE A 120 -15.08 -6.07 -10.43
N LEU A 121 -16.41 -5.98 -10.55
CA LEU A 121 -17.29 -7.12 -10.82
C LEU A 121 -16.93 -7.87 -12.12
N GLN A 122 -16.39 -7.16 -13.11
CA GLN A 122 -15.94 -7.75 -14.37
C GLN A 122 -14.61 -8.49 -14.25
N THR A 123 -13.80 -8.21 -13.23
CA THR A 123 -12.55 -8.93 -13.00
C THR A 123 -12.74 -10.33 -12.45
N GLY A 124 -13.89 -10.62 -11.82
CA GLY A 124 -14.16 -11.90 -11.16
C GLY A 124 -13.24 -12.16 -9.96
N LYS A 125 -12.70 -11.08 -9.37
CA LYS A 125 -11.81 -11.13 -8.18
C LYS A 125 -12.59 -10.94 -6.87
N GLU A 126 -13.92 -11.02 -6.91
CA GLU A 126 -14.72 -11.25 -5.71
C GLU A 126 -14.40 -12.64 -5.15
N ALA A 127 -13.77 -12.69 -3.97
CA ALA A 127 -13.46 -13.90 -3.23
C ALA A 127 -14.63 -14.35 -2.34
#